data_AF-A0A966UIJ9-F1
#
_entry.id   AF-A0A966UIJ9-F1
#
_cell.length_a   1.000
_cell.length_b   1.000
_cell.length_c   1.000
_cell.angle_alpha   90.00
_cell.angle_beta   90.00
_cell.angle_gamma   90.00
#
_symmetry.space_group_name_H-M   'P 1'
#
loop_
_entity.id
_entity.type
_entity.pdbx_description
1 polymer ?
#
loop_
_entity_poly.entity_id
_entity_poly.type
_entity_poly.pdbx_seq_one_letter_code
_entity_poly.pdbx_strand_id
1 'polypeptide(L)'
;MSQHIEQTQNTDSPSEIVQSNVEQWSPVPSGLVIADPARTGLGPQAVSRLVATNAPRIVLVSCDAVAGARDLRLLIDAGYELEQTTVLDLFPHTPHIETVSALQRKARATR
;
A
#
# COMPACT_ATOMS: atom_id res chain seq x y z
N MET A 1 -7.37 -1.32 -22.13
CA MET A 1 -6.30 -1.16 -23.14
C MET A 1 -5.15 -0.45 -22.43
N SER A 2 -4.31 -1.24 -21.75
CA SER A 2 -3.23 -0.71 -20.91
C SER A 2 -2.17 -0.08 -21.79
N GLN A 3 -1.89 1.20 -21.58
CA GLN A 3 -0.79 1.89 -22.25
C GLN A 3 0.44 1.73 -21.35
N HIS A 4 1.46 1.06 -21.87
CA HIS A 4 2.75 0.90 -21.23
C HIS A 4 3.56 2.16 -21.58
N ILE A 5 3.89 2.98 -20.58
CA ILE A 5 4.71 4.18 -20.77
C ILE A 5 6.14 3.79 -20.37
N GLU A 6 7.00 3.54 -21.36
CA GLU A 6 8.45 3.44 -21.15
C GLU A 6 9.03 4.84 -20.99
N GLN A 7 9.19 5.31 -19.75
CA GLN A 7 10.22 6.30 -19.42
C GLN A 7 10.40 6.43 -17.90
N THR A 8 11.53 5.96 -17.38
CA THR A 8 12.47 6.79 -16.60
C THR A 8 13.84 6.13 -16.50
N GLN A 9 14.85 6.90 -16.88
CA GLN A 9 16.26 6.65 -16.64
C GLN A 9 16.56 6.72 -15.12
N ASN A 10 17.58 5.97 -14.69
CA ASN A 10 18.31 6.05 -13.40
C ASN A 10 18.02 5.00 -12.30
N THR A 11 17.71 3.76 -12.67
CA THR A 11 17.89 2.60 -11.77
C THR A 11 18.67 1.51 -12.50
N ASP A 12 19.71 0.93 -11.89
CA ASP A 12 20.43 -0.26 -12.41
C ASP A 12 19.53 -1.53 -12.48
N SER A 13 18.24 -1.39 -12.19
CA SER A 13 17.21 -2.42 -12.24
C SER A 13 16.05 -1.97 -13.14
N PRO A 14 15.41 -2.88 -13.88
CA PRO A 14 14.25 -2.54 -14.71
C PRO A 14 13.10 -2.05 -13.82
N SER A 15 12.47 -0.94 -14.22
CA SER A 15 11.23 -0.44 -13.63
C SER A 15 10.11 -0.44 -14.68
N GLU A 16 8.90 -0.79 -14.26
CA GLU A 16 7.69 -0.79 -15.09
C GLU A 16 6.69 0.20 -14.50
N ILE A 17 6.17 1.11 -15.33
CA ILE A 17 5.12 2.05 -14.94
C ILE A 17 3.80 1.61 -15.59
N VAL A 18 2.80 1.33 -14.77
CA VAL A 18 1.46 0.91 -15.21
C VAL A 18 0.43 1.95 -14.77
N GLN A 19 -0.19 2.62 -15.74
CA GLN A 19 -1.30 3.54 -15.45
C GLN A 19 -2.63 2.79 -15.49
N SER A 20 -3.25 2.60 -14.33
CA SER A 20 -4.57 1.97 -14.21
C SER A 20 -5.24 2.35 -12.88
N ASN A 21 -6.55 2.14 -12.79
CA ASN A 21 -7.23 2.10 -11.49
C ASN A 21 -6.75 0.86 -10.73
N VAL A 22 -6.32 1.02 -9.48
CA VAL A 22 -5.76 -0.08 -8.67
C VAL A 22 -6.76 -1.23 -8.55
N GLU A 23 -8.07 -0.93 -8.47
CA GLU A 23 -9.14 -1.92 -8.39
C GLU A 23 -9.26 -2.80 -9.66
N GLN A 24 -8.75 -2.33 -10.79
CA GLN A 24 -8.76 -3.02 -12.08
C GLN A 24 -7.38 -3.60 -12.45
N TRP A 25 -6.33 -3.22 -11.71
CA TRP A 25 -4.99 -3.74 -11.90
C TRP A 25 -4.92 -5.23 -11.55
N SER A 26 -4.13 -5.98 -12.33
CA SER A 26 -3.88 -7.40 -12.10
C SER A 26 -2.68 -7.58 -11.16
N PRO A 27 -2.88 -8.12 -9.95
CA PRO A 27 -1.79 -8.27 -8.98
C PRO A 27 -0.73 -9.26 -9.49
N VAL A 28 0.53 -8.93 -9.24
CA VAL A 28 1.68 -9.83 -9.47
C VAL A 28 2.34 -10.19 -8.13
N PRO A 29 2.89 -11.42 -7.99
CA PRO A 29 3.67 -11.77 -6.81
C PRO A 29 4.75 -10.73 -6.54
N SER A 30 4.77 -10.18 -5.32
CA SER A 30 5.64 -9.06 -4.94
C SER A 30 6.32 -9.34 -3.60
N GLY A 31 7.56 -8.90 -3.42
CA GLY A 31 8.25 -9.01 -2.12
C GLY A 31 7.85 -7.94 -1.11
N LEU A 32 7.40 -6.78 -1.61
CA LEU A 32 6.99 -5.61 -0.85
C LEU A 32 5.95 -4.85 -1.66
N VAL A 33 4.94 -4.32 -1.00
CA VAL A 33 4.00 -3.34 -1.57
C VAL A 33 4.06 -2.07 -0.75
N ILE A 34 4.18 -0.93 -1.42
CA ILE A 34 4.02 0.40 -0.81
C ILE A 34 2.77 1.01 -1.42
N ALA A 35 1.81 1.39 -0.58
CA ALA A 35 0.56 1.99 -0.99
C ALA A 35 0.45 3.40 -0.41
N ASP A 36 0.28 4.38 -1.29
CA ASP A 36 0.07 5.80 -0.96
C ASP A 36 -1.22 6.28 -1.65
N PRO A 37 -2.40 5.97 -1.10
CA PRO A 37 -3.68 6.33 -1.69
C PRO A 37 -3.99 7.81 -1.51
N ALA A 38 -4.96 8.30 -2.29
CA ALA A 38 -5.60 9.59 -2.02
C ALA A 38 -6.25 9.63 -0.62
N ARG A 39 -6.64 10.82 -0.15
CA ARG A 39 -7.26 11.06 1.18
C ARG A 39 -8.46 10.17 1.52
N THR A 40 -9.17 9.64 0.52
CA THR A 40 -10.29 8.71 0.72
C THR A 40 -9.86 7.35 1.27
N GLY A 41 -8.57 7.00 1.15
CA GLY A 41 -8.03 5.67 1.41
C GLY A 41 -8.11 4.75 0.19
N LEU A 42 -7.65 3.51 0.37
CA LEU A 42 -7.69 2.42 -0.61
C LEU A 42 -9.10 1.85 -0.75
N GLY A 43 -9.78 1.60 0.37
CA GLY A 43 -11.04 0.87 0.37
C GLY A 43 -10.88 -0.64 0.04
N PRO A 44 -11.98 -1.40 0.14
CA PRO A 44 -11.92 -2.86 0.15
C PRO A 44 -11.45 -3.48 -1.16
N GLN A 45 -11.80 -2.90 -2.31
CA GLN A 45 -11.41 -3.46 -3.61
C GLN A 45 -9.90 -3.31 -3.85
N ALA A 46 -9.34 -2.12 -3.62
CA ALA A 46 -7.90 -1.92 -3.76
C ALA A 46 -7.13 -2.76 -2.73
N VAL A 47 -7.55 -2.79 -1.45
CA VAL A 47 -6.93 -3.68 -0.44
C VAL A 47 -6.92 -5.13 -0.92
N SER A 48 -8.01 -5.64 -1.50
CA SER A 48 -8.04 -7.00 -2.05
C SER A 48 -7.00 -7.24 -3.16
N ARG A 49 -6.69 -6.22 -3.98
CA ARG A 49 -5.65 -6.32 -5.02
C ARG A 49 -4.26 -6.36 -4.42
N LEU A 50 -4.02 -5.52 -3.41
CA LEU A 50 -2.76 -5.49 -2.67
C LEU A 50 -2.50 -6.83 -1.98
N VAL A 51 -3.49 -7.39 -1.29
CA VAL A 51 -3.40 -8.71 -0.62
C VAL A 51 -3.11 -9.83 -1.63
N ALA A 52 -3.71 -9.77 -2.82
CA ALA A 52 -3.52 -10.77 -3.88
C ALA A 52 -2.11 -10.78 -4.49
N THR A 53 -1.28 -9.77 -4.23
CA THR A 53 0.17 -9.82 -4.54
C THR A 53 0.91 -10.86 -3.68
N ASN A 54 0.29 -11.37 -2.62
CA ASN A 54 0.90 -12.24 -1.62
C ASN A 54 2.16 -11.65 -0.97
N ALA A 55 2.32 -10.32 -1.00
CA ALA A 55 3.50 -9.69 -0.44
C ALA A 55 3.63 -9.99 1.06
N PRO A 56 4.80 -10.45 1.53
CA PRO A 56 5.02 -10.67 2.95
C PRO A 56 4.95 -9.36 3.73
N ARG A 57 5.25 -8.22 3.11
CA ARG A 57 5.21 -6.90 3.74
C ARG A 57 4.41 -5.91 2.92
N ILE A 58 3.58 -5.13 3.61
CA ILE A 58 2.85 -3.99 3.05
C ILE A 58 3.19 -2.75 3.88
N VAL A 59 3.53 -1.66 3.22
CA VAL A 59 3.66 -0.33 3.84
C VAL A 59 2.50 0.52 3.35
N LEU A 60 1.70 1.01 4.28
CA LEU A 60 0.62 1.96 4.01
C LEU A 60 1.07 3.37 4.42
N VAL A 61 1.09 4.27 3.46
CA VAL A 61 1.24 5.72 3.65
C VAL A 61 -0.15 6.33 3.68
N SER A 62 -0.40 7.33 4.52
CA SER A 62 -1.72 7.97 4.60
C SER A 62 -1.68 9.36 5.24
N CYS A 63 -2.21 10.33 4.51
CA CYS A 63 -2.39 11.72 4.94
C CYS A 63 -3.73 11.99 5.67
N ASP A 64 -4.58 10.97 5.83
CA ASP A 64 -5.84 11.02 6.58
C ASP A 64 -5.89 9.85 7.57
N ALA A 65 -5.76 10.16 8.86
CA ALA A 65 -5.68 9.14 9.91
C ALA A 65 -6.91 8.23 9.97
N VAL A 66 -8.11 8.74 9.62
CA VAL A 66 -9.34 7.97 9.70
C VAL A 66 -9.43 7.00 8.52
N ALA A 67 -9.12 7.44 7.30
CA ALA A 67 -9.03 6.58 6.14
C ALA A 67 -7.93 5.52 6.31
N GLY A 68 -6.73 5.94 6.73
CA GLY A 68 -5.62 5.03 7.03
C GLY A 68 -6.01 3.96 8.05
N ALA A 69 -6.68 4.32 9.15
CA ALA A 69 -7.14 3.35 10.15
C ALA A 69 -8.15 2.33 9.59
N ARG A 70 -9.05 2.74 8.67
CA ARG A 70 -9.97 1.80 8.01
C ARG A 70 -9.22 0.82 7.11
N ASP A 71 -8.26 1.31 6.33
CA ASP A 71 -7.47 0.46 5.43
C ASP A 71 -6.56 -0.50 6.20
N LEU A 72 -5.94 -0.04 7.30
CA LEU A 72 -5.20 -0.90 8.23
C LEU A 72 -6.09 -2.02 8.76
N ARG A 73 -7.33 -1.71 9.14
CA ARG A 73 -8.25 -2.74 9.61
C ARG A 73 -8.53 -3.79 8.54
N LEU A 74 -8.77 -3.37 7.30
CA LEU A 74 -8.98 -4.29 6.18
C LEU A 74 -7.76 -5.20 5.92
N LEU A 75 -6.55 -4.64 5.99
CA LEU A 75 -5.31 -5.42 5.85
C LEU A 75 -5.11 -6.40 7.01
N ILE A 76 -5.41 -5.99 8.24
CA ILE A 76 -5.36 -6.86 9.43
C ILE A 76 -6.35 -8.01 9.30
N ASP A 77 -7.60 -7.71 8.91
CA ASP A 77 -8.62 -8.72 8.69
C ASP A 77 -8.23 -9.69 7.55
N ALA A 78 -7.40 -9.26 6.60
CA ALA A 78 -6.82 -10.08 5.53
C ALA A 78 -5.59 -10.91 5.95
N GLY A 79 -5.22 -10.91 7.23
CA GLY A 79 -4.14 -11.74 7.79
C GLY A 79 -2.78 -11.07 7.89
N TYR A 80 -2.72 -9.75 7.77
CA TYR A 80 -1.55 -8.97 8.12
C TYR A 80 -1.55 -8.58 9.61
N GLU A 81 -0.38 -8.28 10.14
CA GLU A 81 -0.16 -7.76 11.47
C GLU A 81 0.52 -6.40 11.36
N LEU A 82 -0.01 -5.40 12.06
CA LEU A 82 0.60 -4.09 12.14
C LEU A 82 1.83 -4.17 13.05
N GLU A 83 3.03 -3.96 12.50
CA GLU A 83 4.28 -3.98 13.26
C GLU A 83 4.54 -2.62 13.91
N GLN A 84 4.43 -1.54 13.13
CA GLN A 84 4.72 -0.18 13.58
C GLN A 84 3.97 0.84 12.73
N THR A 85 3.59 1.95 13.36
CA THR A 85 3.17 3.18 12.68
C THR A 85 4.04 4.34 13.14
N THR A 86 4.54 5.12 12.18
CA THR A 86 5.24 6.38 12.41
C THR A 86 4.36 7.52 11.93
N VAL A 87 4.21 8.56 12.76
CA VAL A 87 3.53 9.81 12.39
C VAL A 87 4.57 10.86 12.04
N LEU A 88 4.35 11.58 10.95
CA LEU A 88 5.24 12.60 10.42
C LEU A 88 4.48 13.93 10.31
N ASP A 89 5.11 15.00 10.78
CA ASP A 89 4.67 16.37 10.50
C ASP A 89 5.38 16.89 9.25
N LEU A 90 4.76 16.66 8.09
CA LEU A 90 5.26 17.17 6.81
C LEU A 90 4.77 18.59 6.50
N PHE A 91 3.79 19.08 7.25
CA PHE A 91 3.13 20.35 7.01
C PHE A 91 2.96 21.14 8.32
N PRO A 92 4.07 21.68 8.89
CA PRO A 92 4.01 22.41 10.14
C PRO A 92 3.00 23.56 10.08
N HIS A 93 2.34 23.81 11.21
CA HIS A 93 1.29 24.82 11.35
C HIS A 93 -0.01 24.53 10.57
N THR A 94 -0.19 23.31 10.08
CA THR A 94 -1.46 22.82 9.53
C THR A 94 -2.01 21.68 10.39
N PRO A 95 -3.30 21.33 10.28
CA PRO A 95 -3.83 20.14 10.95
C PRO A 95 -3.45 18.83 10.23
N HIS A 96 -2.67 18.87 9.15
CA HIS A 96 -2.33 17.68 8.37
C HIS A 96 -1.18 16.91 9.01
N ILE A 97 -1.33 15.59 9.00
CA ILE A 97 -0.29 14.65 9.40
C ILE A 97 -0.15 13.60 8.32
N GLU A 98 1.03 13.00 8.25
CA GLU A 98 1.28 11.83 7.42
C GLU A 98 1.56 10.63 8.32
N THR A 99 1.05 9.45 7.97
CA THR A 99 1.35 8.21 8.67
C THR A 99 2.03 7.23 7.74
N VAL A 100 3.01 6.48 8.27
CA VAL A 100 3.65 5.37 7.57
C VAL A 100 3.52 4.15 8.46
N SER A 101 2.76 3.17 8.00
CA SER A 101 2.43 1.96 8.76
C SER A 101 2.99 0.72 8.07
N ALA A 102 3.86 0.00 8.75
CA ALA A 102 4.44 -1.25 8.26
C ALA A 102 3.64 -2.44 8.78
N LEU A 103 3.21 -3.31 7.87
CA LEU A 103 2.49 -4.53 8.17
C LEU A 103 3.23 -5.75 7.63
N GLN A 104 3.25 -6.82 8.43
CA GLN A 104 3.85 -8.10 8.09
C GLN A 104 2.75 -9.16 7.99
N ARG A 105 2.79 -9.99 6.95
CA ARG A 105 1.87 -11.12 6.80
C ARG A 105 2.17 -12.15 7.88
N LYS A 106 1.14 -12.58 8.62
CA LYS A 106 1.31 -13.67 9.59
C LYS A 106 1.76 -14.93 8.85
N ALA A 107 2.86 -15.54 9.30
CA ALA A 107 3.26 -16.85 8.82
C ALA A 107 2.08 -17.80 9.04
N ARG A 108 1.63 -18.48 7.98
CA ARG A 108 0.56 -19.46 8.12
C ARG A 108 1.13 -20.60 8.97
N ALA A 109 0.62 -20.79 10.18
CA ALA A 109 0.98 -21.94 10.98
C ALA A 109 0.61 -23.19 10.18
N THR A 110 1.62 -23.94 9.73
CA THR A 110 1.44 -25.23 9.08
C THR A 110 0.77 -26.15 10.10
N ARG A 111 -0.49 -26.52 9.87
CA ARG A 111 -1.15 -27.60 10.59
C ARG A 111 -0.77 -28.93 9.98
#